data_AF-A0A662XNB6-F1
#
_entry.id   AF-A0A662XNB6-F1
#
_cell.length_a   1.000
_cell.length_b   1.000
_cell.length_c   1.000
_cell.angle_alpha   90.00
_cell.angle_beta   90.00
_cell.angle_gamma   90.00
#
_symmetry.space_group_name_H-M   'P 1'
#
loop_
_entity.id
_entity.type
_entity.pdbx_description
1 polymer ?
#
loop_
_entity_poly.entity_id
_entity_poly.type
_entity_poly.pdbx_seq_one_letter_code
_entity_poly.pdbx_strand_id
1 'polypeptide(L)'
;DTCVRFLGAVASSGYAWEGALERSWDAIEEDETGNLKIDLAVKKQQRQRYAPTLRRSPLLLRLEIARNVRKGLIRYVYVVLDLSRGMTNKDWKPHRLACVSEVLQQFVKDYFDQNPISQLGVIGIKGMTAEKLSELSGNPKTHMERIQAALAVDKEPSLQNALEIAKSSLKTVPAYGSREVVVVYGNLVTADPGDIFQTLASLKRENIRVSFIGIGAEMHLLRRIADETAGSYNVAVDTNHLKLLMTDFTFPCPTVATAASRFATLVEMGFPQRRSGALSLCTCHQAFTTVGYLCPRCKSKSCDLPTMCQVCNLPLVSSPHLARSYHHLFPVPKFAQRAAGKGLENGVTDAVPLSAAKKCFACLLPLGVDAEGSAYRCPMCGNSFCNECDMYIHDSLHNCPGCC
;
A
#
# COMPACT_ATOMS: atom_id res chain seq x y z
N ASP A 1 35.20 -7.38 -82.17
CA ASP A 1 35.22 -6.52 -80.97
C ASP A 1 34.43 -7.18 -79.84
N THR A 2 35.02 -8.20 -79.18
CA THR A 2 35.67 -8.06 -77.84
C THR A 2 34.67 -7.58 -76.78
N CYS A 3 33.94 -8.45 -76.08
CA CYS A 3 34.37 -9.25 -74.90
C CYS A 3 35.07 -8.41 -73.82
N VAL A 4 34.51 -8.35 -72.59
CA VAL A 4 35.21 -8.63 -71.31
C VAL A 4 34.24 -8.52 -70.10
N ARG A 5 34.02 -9.70 -69.49
CA ARG A 5 33.98 -10.07 -68.05
C ARG A 5 32.88 -9.49 -67.14
N PHE A 6 31.94 -10.30 -66.63
CA PHE A 6 32.05 -11.20 -65.47
C PHE A 6 32.82 -10.62 -64.28
N LEU A 7 32.13 -10.38 -63.16
CA LEU A 7 32.42 -10.99 -61.84
C LEU A 7 31.34 -10.56 -60.84
N GLY A 8 30.73 -11.55 -60.18
CA GLY A 8 29.75 -11.33 -59.14
C GLY A 8 30.36 -10.80 -57.85
N ALA A 9 29.55 -10.08 -57.10
CA ALA A 9 29.64 -10.07 -55.64
C ALA A 9 28.36 -10.74 -55.15
N VAL A 10 28.50 -11.97 -54.67
CA VAL A 10 27.52 -12.62 -53.81
C VAL A 10 27.38 -11.72 -52.59
N ALA A 11 26.30 -10.93 -52.52
CA ALA A 11 25.87 -10.41 -51.24
C ALA A 11 25.48 -11.64 -50.43
N SER A 12 26.34 -12.01 -49.48
CA SER A 12 26.02 -12.97 -48.45
C SER A 12 24.66 -12.58 -47.89
N SER A 13 23.61 -13.33 -48.25
CA SER A 13 22.34 -13.22 -47.56
C SER A 13 22.62 -13.71 -46.16
N GLY A 14 22.93 -12.76 -45.28
CA GLY A 14 22.99 -13.04 -43.88
C GLY A 14 21.70 -13.74 -43.49
N TYR A 15 21.80 -14.72 -42.60
CA TYR A 15 20.63 -15.42 -42.11
C TYR A 15 19.58 -14.39 -41.66
N ALA A 16 18.29 -14.72 -41.65
CA ALA A 16 17.24 -13.75 -41.29
C ALA A 16 17.42 -13.08 -39.90
N TRP A 17 18.31 -13.59 -39.04
CA TRP A 17 18.74 -12.97 -37.78
C TRP A 17 19.95 -12.00 -37.90
N GLU A 18 20.66 -12.00 -39.03
CA GLU A 18 21.67 -11.00 -39.43
C GLU A 18 21.06 -9.79 -40.16
N GLY A 19 19.75 -9.80 -40.41
CA GLY A 19 19.01 -8.60 -40.82
C GLY A 19 19.26 -7.48 -39.82
N ALA A 20 19.62 -6.30 -40.31
CA ALA A 20 20.03 -5.15 -39.52
C ALA A 20 19.18 -5.05 -38.25
N LEU A 21 19.82 -5.22 -37.09
CA LEU A 21 19.23 -4.85 -35.81
C LEU A 21 18.82 -3.38 -35.94
N GLU A 22 17.56 -3.12 -36.28
CA GLU A 22 17.00 -1.77 -36.25
C GLU A 22 17.16 -1.31 -34.81
N ARG A 23 18.19 -0.48 -34.63
CA ARG A 23 18.56 0.01 -33.32
C ARG A 23 17.40 0.89 -32.88
N SER A 24 16.69 0.46 -31.84
CA SER A 24 15.57 1.22 -31.30
C SER A 24 15.92 2.67 -30.90
N TRP A 25 17.21 2.99 -30.78
CA TRP A 25 17.76 4.33 -30.55
C TRP A 25 17.99 5.16 -31.82
N ASP A 26 17.97 4.59 -33.02
CA ASP A 26 18.06 5.35 -34.29
C ASP A 26 16.80 6.20 -34.54
N ALA A 27 15.68 5.86 -33.88
CA ALA A 27 14.43 6.62 -33.90
C ALA A 27 14.38 7.77 -32.88
N ILE A 28 15.41 7.94 -32.05
CA ILE A 28 15.48 9.00 -31.04
C ILE A 28 16.24 10.17 -31.65
N GLU A 29 15.52 11.20 -32.10
CA GLU A 29 16.13 12.42 -32.65
C GLU A 29 16.66 13.33 -31.54
N GLU A 30 17.76 14.03 -31.81
CA GLU A 30 18.28 15.10 -30.96
C GLU A 30 17.91 16.48 -31.55
N ASP A 31 17.55 17.43 -30.68
CA ASP A 31 17.40 18.84 -31.01
C ASP A 31 18.79 19.49 -31.24
N GLU A 32 18.83 20.66 -31.90
CA GLU A 32 20.05 21.44 -32.21
C GLU A 32 20.87 21.85 -30.97
N THR A 33 20.33 21.67 -29.77
CA THR A 33 20.98 21.91 -28.47
C THR A 33 21.59 20.66 -27.84
N GLY A 34 21.54 19.51 -28.53
CA GLY A 34 22.04 18.21 -28.03
C GLY A 34 21.12 17.53 -27.01
N ASN A 35 19.85 17.92 -26.95
CA ASN A 35 18.84 17.29 -26.08
C ASN A 35 17.95 16.35 -26.90
N LEU A 36 17.58 15.19 -26.34
CA LEU A 36 16.69 14.24 -27.03
C LEU A 36 15.28 14.83 -27.22
N LYS A 37 14.74 14.77 -28.44
CA LYS A 37 13.33 15.04 -28.76
C LYS A 37 12.47 13.94 -28.18
N ILE A 38 12.00 14.14 -26.94
CA ILE A 38 10.95 13.28 -26.40
C ILE A 38 9.64 13.71 -27.04
N ASP A 39 9.21 12.96 -28.05
CA ASP A 39 7.95 13.18 -28.74
C ASP A 39 6.81 13.34 -27.72
N LEU A 40 5.96 14.36 -27.92
CA LEU A 40 4.78 14.60 -27.08
C LEU A 40 3.88 13.36 -27.04
N ALA A 41 3.93 12.52 -28.09
CA ALA A 41 3.29 11.22 -28.15
C ALA A 41 3.88 10.22 -27.12
N VAL A 42 5.20 10.15 -26.94
CA VAL A 42 5.84 9.30 -25.92
C VAL A 42 5.54 9.80 -24.51
N LYS A 43 5.52 11.11 -24.28
CA LYS A 43 5.05 11.69 -22.99
C LYS A 43 3.57 11.41 -22.75
N LYS A 44 2.74 11.49 -23.78
CA LYS A 44 1.30 11.18 -23.72
C LYS A 44 1.06 9.69 -23.54
N GLN A 45 1.91 8.81 -24.09
CA GLN A 45 1.81 7.36 -23.98
C GLN A 45 2.39 6.85 -22.66
N GLN A 46 3.50 7.42 -22.15
CA GLN A 46 3.96 7.22 -20.77
C GLN A 46 2.90 7.71 -19.80
N ARG A 47 2.36 8.93 -19.97
CA ARG A 47 1.25 9.41 -19.14
C ARG A 47 0.00 8.56 -19.32
N GLN A 48 -0.35 8.04 -20.50
CA GLN A 48 -1.50 7.14 -20.66
C GLN A 48 -1.24 5.72 -20.10
N ARG A 49 0.02 5.31 -19.92
CA ARG A 49 0.41 4.07 -19.22
C ARG A 49 0.48 4.24 -17.69
N TYR A 50 0.89 5.41 -17.20
CA TYR A 50 1.06 5.72 -15.77
C TYR A 50 -0.13 6.49 -15.14
N ALA A 51 -0.91 7.23 -15.92
CA ALA A 51 -2.09 7.97 -15.46
C ALA A 51 -3.31 7.08 -15.17
N PRO A 52 -3.54 5.90 -15.77
CA PRO A 52 -4.60 5.02 -15.29
C PRO A 52 -4.24 4.48 -13.90
N THR A 53 -2.97 4.22 -13.61
CA THR A 53 -2.51 3.69 -12.32
C THR A 53 -2.53 4.74 -11.20
N LEU A 54 -2.26 6.01 -11.52
CA LEU A 54 -2.37 7.12 -10.56
C LEU A 54 -3.78 7.72 -10.46
N ARG A 55 -4.51 7.89 -11.58
CA ARG A 55 -5.87 8.49 -11.61
C ARG A 55 -7.00 7.48 -11.40
N ARG A 56 -6.72 6.18 -11.55
CA ARG A 56 -7.54 5.05 -11.08
C ARG A 56 -6.74 4.23 -10.08
N SER A 57 -6.19 4.88 -9.05
CA SER A 57 -5.75 4.12 -7.89
C SER A 57 -6.92 3.20 -7.47
N PRO A 58 -6.71 1.87 -7.36
CA PRO A 58 -7.73 0.95 -6.85
C PRO A 58 -8.32 1.44 -5.52
N LEU A 59 -7.49 2.18 -4.79
CA LEU A 59 -7.72 3.08 -3.67
C LEU A 59 -8.94 4.01 -3.85
N LEU A 60 -8.99 4.86 -4.88
CA LEU A 60 -10.11 5.79 -5.14
C LEU A 60 -11.41 5.05 -5.50
N LEU A 61 -11.33 3.95 -6.25
CA LEU A 61 -12.51 3.13 -6.57
C LEU A 61 -13.06 2.40 -5.33
N ARG A 62 -12.17 1.91 -4.45
CA ARG A 62 -12.56 1.31 -3.16
C ARG A 62 -13.17 2.34 -2.21
N LEU A 63 -12.68 3.57 -2.18
CA LEU A 63 -13.23 4.64 -1.35
C LEU A 63 -14.69 4.97 -1.73
N GLU A 64 -15.04 4.89 -3.02
CA GLU A 64 -16.44 5.01 -3.50
C GLU A 64 -17.31 3.81 -3.12
N ILE A 65 -16.83 2.59 -3.35
CA ILE A 65 -17.57 1.35 -3.04
C ILE A 65 -17.79 1.21 -1.51
N ALA A 66 -16.90 1.77 -0.70
CA ALA A 66 -16.89 1.59 0.74
C ALA A 66 -17.56 2.71 1.56
N ARG A 67 -18.35 3.60 0.94
CA ARG A 67 -18.97 4.74 1.64
C ARG A 67 -20.02 4.31 2.69
N ASN A 68 -20.65 3.14 2.52
CA ASN A 68 -21.69 2.61 3.41
C ASN A 68 -21.41 1.17 3.87
N VAL A 69 -20.15 0.76 3.96
CA VAL A 69 -19.78 -0.61 4.33
C VAL A 69 -19.12 -0.62 5.71
N ARG A 70 -19.45 -1.63 6.53
CA ARG A 70 -18.77 -1.85 7.82
C ARG A 70 -17.29 -2.16 7.56
N LYS A 71 -16.41 -1.45 8.28
CA LYS A 71 -14.96 -1.60 8.18
C LYS A 71 -14.41 -2.16 9.50
N GLY A 72 -13.44 -3.07 9.39
CA GLY A 72 -12.69 -3.55 10.55
C GLY A 72 -11.65 -2.51 10.95
N LEU A 73 -11.96 -1.65 11.93
CA LEU A 73 -11.03 -0.62 12.40
C LEU A 73 -9.88 -1.20 13.21
N ILE A 74 -10.15 -2.22 14.03
CA ILE A 74 -9.12 -2.92 14.81
C ILE A 74 -8.62 -4.07 13.95
N ARG A 75 -7.38 -3.96 13.48
CA ARG A 75 -6.76 -4.93 12.59
C ARG A 75 -5.56 -5.57 13.26
N TYR A 76 -5.44 -6.87 13.07
CA TYR A 76 -4.30 -7.66 13.50
C TYR A 76 -3.63 -8.23 12.25
N VAL A 77 -2.55 -7.57 11.83
CA VAL A 77 -1.89 -7.85 10.56
C VAL A 77 -0.55 -8.53 10.82
N TYR A 78 -0.34 -9.68 10.22
CA TYR A 78 0.99 -10.26 10.07
C TYR A 78 1.56 -9.97 8.69
N VAL A 79 2.72 -9.33 8.65
CA VAL A 79 3.50 -9.17 7.43
C VAL A 79 4.51 -10.31 7.36
N VAL A 80 4.43 -11.10 6.30
CA VAL A 80 5.35 -12.20 6.03
C VAL A 80 6.33 -11.76 4.95
N LEU A 81 7.60 -11.73 5.30
CA LEU A 81 8.70 -11.35 4.42
C LEU A 81 9.43 -12.61 3.96
N ASP A 82 9.50 -12.79 2.64
CA ASP A 82 10.42 -13.75 2.04
C ASP A 82 11.88 -13.30 2.28
N LEU A 83 12.68 -14.18 2.87
CA LEU A 83 14.12 -14.02 3.11
C LEU A 83 14.91 -15.14 2.42
N SER A 84 14.34 -15.75 1.38
CA SER A 84 14.94 -16.83 0.60
C SER A 84 15.93 -16.35 -0.47
N ARG A 85 16.53 -17.30 -1.19
CA ARG A 85 17.44 -17.05 -2.32
C ARG A 85 16.86 -16.10 -3.39
N GLY A 86 15.54 -16.14 -3.61
CA GLY A 86 14.87 -15.32 -4.63
C GLY A 86 14.96 -13.82 -4.36
N MET A 87 15.30 -13.43 -3.13
CA MET A 87 15.40 -12.04 -2.68
C MET A 87 16.81 -11.46 -2.83
N THR A 88 17.80 -12.30 -3.08
CA THR A 88 19.19 -11.90 -3.37
C THR A 88 19.37 -11.46 -4.83
N ASN A 89 18.40 -11.75 -5.70
CA ASN A 89 18.43 -11.34 -7.10
C ASN A 89 18.52 -9.81 -7.25
N LYS A 90 19.28 -9.38 -8.26
CA LYS A 90 19.64 -7.97 -8.51
C LYS A 90 18.75 -7.28 -9.56
N ASP A 91 17.55 -7.82 -9.81
CA ASP A 91 16.60 -7.21 -10.74
C ASP A 91 16.18 -5.80 -10.29
N TRP A 92 16.06 -5.63 -8.97
CA TRP A 92 15.94 -4.32 -8.33
C TRP A 92 17.28 -3.97 -7.67
N LYS A 93 17.69 -2.70 -7.77
CA LYS A 93 18.97 -2.22 -7.24
C LYS A 93 18.84 -1.80 -5.77
N PRO A 94 19.74 -2.23 -4.85
CA PRO A 94 20.91 -3.09 -5.07
C PRO A 94 20.58 -4.61 -5.18
N HIS A 95 19.55 -5.05 -4.47
CA HIS A 95 18.94 -6.39 -4.57
C HIS A 95 17.49 -6.30 -4.07
N ARG A 96 16.64 -7.27 -4.43
CA ARG A 96 15.19 -7.25 -4.08
C ARG A 96 14.94 -7.08 -2.58
N LEU A 97 15.69 -7.74 -1.69
CA LEU A 97 15.49 -7.63 -0.24
C LEU A 97 15.63 -6.19 0.30
N ALA A 98 16.67 -5.46 -0.12
CA ALA A 98 16.88 -4.07 0.31
C ALA A 98 15.69 -3.19 -0.06
N CYS A 99 15.24 -3.29 -1.31
CA CYS A 99 14.10 -2.53 -1.82
C CYS A 99 12.82 -2.87 -1.04
N VAL A 100 12.57 -4.16 -0.79
CA VAL A 100 11.40 -4.61 -0.02
C VAL A 100 11.49 -4.15 1.43
N SER A 101 12.66 -4.21 2.05
CA SER A 101 12.89 -3.74 3.43
C SER A 101 12.60 -2.24 3.56
N GLU A 102 13.08 -1.42 2.63
CA GLU A 102 12.79 0.02 2.61
C GLU A 102 11.30 0.32 2.44
N VAL A 103 10.65 -0.35 1.48
CA VAL A 103 9.20 -0.18 1.25
C VAL A 103 8.40 -0.66 2.45
N LEU A 104 8.79 -1.76 3.10
CA LEU A 104 8.15 -2.26 4.31
C LEU A 104 8.30 -1.33 5.51
N GLN A 105 9.48 -0.73 5.69
CA GLN A 105 9.68 0.27 6.75
C GLN A 105 8.80 1.49 6.54
N GLN A 106 8.64 1.95 5.30
CA GLN A 106 7.72 3.03 4.97
C GLN A 106 6.27 2.60 5.22
N PHE A 107 5.88 1.40 4.78
CA PHE A 107 4.56 0.83 5.03
C PHE A 107 4.23 0.76 6.52
N VAL A 108 5.17 0.33 7.38
CA VAL A 108 4.95 0.28 8.83
C VAL A 108 4.62 1.67 9.38
N LYS A 109 5.33 2.72 8.95
CA LYS A 109 5.04 4.10 9.36
C LYS A 109 3.65 4.53 8.90
N ASP A 110 3.38 4.41 7.60
CA ASP A 110 2.12 4.81 6.99
C ASP A 110 0.93 4.02 7.58
N TYR A 111 1.13 2.73 7.89
CA TYR A 111 0.13 1.87 8.50
C TYR A 111 -0.26 2.34 9.91
N PHE A 112 0.71 2.66 10.77
CA PHE A 112 0.44 3.13 12.13
C PHE A 112 -0.07 4.58 12.18
N ASP A 113 0.28 5.41 11.19
CA ASP A 113 -0.26 6.76 11.06
C ASP A 113 -1.76 6.72 10.76
N GLN A 114 -2.18 5.86 9.82
CA GLN A 114 -3.60 5.70 9.45
C GLN A 114 -4.39 4.82 10.42
N ASN A 115 -3.77 3.77 10.98
CA ASN A 115 -4.38 2.78 11.86
C ASN A 115 -3.65 2.66 13.20
N PRO A 116 -3.71 3.68 14.08
CA PRO A 116 -2.95 3.66 15.33
C PRO A 116 -3.39 2.55 16.29
N ILE A 117 -4.66 2.15 16.29
CA ILE A 117 -5.18 1.11 17.20
C ILE A 117 -4.90 -0.32 16.73
N SER A 118 -4.39 -0.48 15.51
CA SER A 118 -4.09 -1.78 14.94
C SER A 118 -2.75 -2.31 15.44
N GLN A 119 -2.59 -3.62 15.37
CA GLN A 119 -1.32 -4.28 15.72
C GLN A 119 -0.71 -4.92 14.49
N LEU A 120 0.61 -4.86 14.41
CA LEU A 120 1.39 -5.44 13.34
C LEU A 120 2.40 -6.44 13.94
N GLY A 121 2.61 -7.55 13.24
CA GLY A 121 3.67 -8.51 13.53
C GLY A 121 4.43 -8.83 12.25
N VAL A 122 5.70 -9.25 12.38
CA VAL A 122 6.54 -9.56 11.22
C VAL A 122 7.07 -10.98 11.33
N ILE A 123 6.91 -11.76 10.27
CA ILE A 123 7.41 -13.13 10.13
C ILE A 123 8.38 -13.17 8.96
N GLY A 124 9.57 -13.74 9.17
CA GLY A 124 10.55 -13.99 8.12
C GLY A 124 10.50 -15.45 7.68
N ILE A 125 10.44 -15.71 6.38
CA ILE A 125 10.57 -17.06 5.84
C ILE A 125 11.99 -17.28 5.35
N LYS A 126 12.73 -18.20 5.99
CA LYS A 126 14.10 -18.54 5.59
C LYS A 126 14.41 -20.00 5.88
N GLY A 127 15.16 -20.64 4.99
CA GLY A 127 15.74 -21.96 5.27
C GLY A 127 14.74 -23.09 5.45
N MET A 128 13.65 -23.11 4.66
CA MET A 128 12.53 -24.07 4.79
C MET A 128 11.80 -23.97 6.13
N THR A 129 12.03 -22.91 6.89
CA THR A 129 11.39 -22.62 8.17
C THR A 129 10.83 -21.20 8.16
N ALA A 130 9.95 -20.90 9.12
CA ALA A 130 9.47 -19.56 9.36
C ALA A 130 9.85 -19.14 10.78
N GLU A 131 10.32 -17.92 10.94
CA GLU A 131 10.66 -17.33 12.23
C GLU A 131 9.82 -16.07 12.46
N LYS A 132 9.39 -15.85 13.69
CA LYS A 132 8.73 -14.61 14.05
C LYS A 132 9.79 -13.55 14.38
N LEU A 133 9.99 -12.61 13.47
CA LEU A 133 10.96 -11.52 13.63
C LEU A 133 10.52 -10.51 14.69
N SER A 134 9.22 -10.23 14.72
CA SER A 134 8.59 -9.32 15.66
C SER A 134 7.21 -9.81 16.10
N GLU A 135 6.96 -9.72 17.40
CA GLU A 135 5.68 -10.05 18.01
C GLU A 135 4.61 -9.01 17.66
N LEU A 136 3.34 -9.42 17.75
CA LEU A 136 2.20 -8.57 17.47
C LEU A 136 2.19 -7.39 18.45
N SER A 137 2.51 -6.20 17.96
CA SER A 137 2.69 -5.02 18.80
C SER A 137 2.38 -3.73 18.05
N GLY A 138 2.07 -2.67 18.81
CA GLY A 138 1.75 -1.34 18.29
C GLY A 138 2.93 -0.39 18.13
N ASN A 139 4.17 -0.85 18.37
CA ASN A 139 5.35 0.02 18.31
C ASN A 139 6.02 -0.06 16.92
N PRO A 140 6.01 1.02 16.12
CA PRO A 140 6.62 0.99 14.79
C PRO A 140 8.14 0.80 14.83
N LYS A 141 8.83 1.33 15.84
CA LYS A 141 10.31 1.33 15.89
C LYS A 141 10.87 -0.08 16.00
N THR A 142 10.28 -0.90 16.86
CA THR A 142 10.68 -2.30 17.03
C THR A 142 10.50 -3.09 15.74
N HIS A 143 9.43 -2.85 15.00
CA HIS A 143 9.21 -3.51 13.71
C HIS A 143 10.23 -3.08 12.66
N MET A 144 10.49 -1.77 12.54
CA MET A 144 11.45 -1.25 11.57
C MET A 144 12.87 -1.76 11.83
N GLU A 145 13.33 -1.76 13.08
CA GLU A 145 14.66 -2.28 13.45
C GLU A 145 14.79 -3.77 13.11
N ARG A 146 13.74 -4.57 13.36
CA ARG A 146 13.73 -6.01 13.03
C ARG A 146 13.70 -6.27 11.53
N ILE A 147 12.99 -5.45 10.75
CA ILE A 147 12.97 -5.53 9.28
C ILE A 147 14.33 -5.12 8.70
N GLN A 148 14.97 -4.10 9.27
CA GLN A 148 16.30 -3.65 8.83
C GLN A 148 17.39 -4.67 9.15
N ALA A 149 17.30 -5.35 10.30
CA ALA A 149 18.23 -6.39 10.70
C ALA A 149 18.04 -7.73 9.96
N ALA A 150 16.96 -7.90 9.20
CA ALA A 150 16.65 -9.14 8.50
C ALA A 150 17.61 -9.37 7.32
N LEU A 151 18.17 -10.57 7.24
CA LEU A 151 19.11 -10.99 6.20
C LEU A 151 18.53 -12.12 5.37
N ALA A 152 18.77 -12.07 4.06
CA ALA A 152 18.44 -13.18 3.15
C ALA A 152 19.36 -14.36 3.42
N VAL A 153 18.78 -15.57 3.32
CA VAL A 153 19.49 -16.84 3.39
C VAL A 153 19.33 -17.53 2.04
N ASP A 154 20.43 -18.09 1.52
CA ASP A 154 20.44 -18.82 0.24
C ASP A 154 19.82 -20.22 0.38
N LYS A 155 18.52 -20.25 0.72
CA LYS A 155 17.70 -21.45 0.86
C LYS A 155 16.28 -21.16 0.39
N GLU A 156 15.47 -22.20 0.23
CA GLU A 156 14.08 -22.08 -0.19
C GLU A 156 13.17 -21.61 0.96
N PRO A 157 12.06 -20.91 0.66
CA PRO A 157 11.07 -20.49 1.64
C PRO A 157 10.08 -21.63 1.95
N SER A 158 9.49 -21.63 3.15
CA SER A 158 8.32 -22.43 3.51
C SER A 158 7.12 -21.54 3.86
N LEU A 159 6.13 -21.51 2.98
CA LEU A 159 4.89 -20.76 3.19
C LEU A 159 3.99 -21.40 4.25
N GLN A 160 3.90 -22.74 4.29
CA GLN A 160 3.07 -23.46 5.25
C GLN A 160 3.45 -23.10 6.68
N ASN A 161 4.74 -23.18 7.02
CA ASN A 161 5.23 -22.86 8.37
C ASN A 161 4.91 -21.41 8.74
N ALA A 162 5.02 -20.47 7.80
CA ALA A 162 4.71 -19.07 8.03
C ALA A 162 3.23 -18.85 8.33
N LEU A 163 2.35 -19.50 7.57
CA LEU A 163 0.89 -19.44 7.77
C LEU A 163 0.46 -20.13 9.07
N GLU A 164 1.12 -21.21 9.48
CA GLU A 164 0.85 -21.88 10.75
C GLU A 164 1.25 -21.03 11.97
N ILE A 165 2.41 -20.35 11.91
CA ILE A 165 2.84 -19.39 12.96
C ILE A 165 1.90 -18.19 13.03
N ALA A 166 1.49 -17.65 11.87
CA ALA A 166 0.52 -16.56 11.83
C ALA A 166 -0.82 -17.01 12.41
N LYS A 167 -1.32 -18.19 12.02
CA LYS A 167 -2.57 -18.77 12.53
C LYS A 167 -2.54 -18.99 14.04
N SER A 168 -1.47 -19.58 14.58
CA SER A 168 -1.38 -19.86 16.02
C SER A 168 -1.42 -18.56 16.85
N SER A 169 -0.79 -17.50 16.34
CA SER A 169 -0.80 -16.18 16.97
C SER A 169 -2.13 -15.45 16.79
N LEU A 170 -2.76 -15.53 15.62
CA LEU A 170 -4.06 -14.90 15.34
C LEU A 170 -5.24 -15.62 15.99
N LYS A 171 -5.07 -16.88 16.42
CA LYS A 171 -6.11 -17.62 17.14
C LYS A 171 -6.38 -17.06 18.53
N THR A 172 -5.35 -16.53 19.21
CA THR A 172 -5.48 -15.92 20.55
C THR A 172 -6.11 -14.53 20.49
N VAL A 173 -6.12 -13.91 19.32
CA VAL A 173 -6.67 -12.58 19.09
C VAL A 173 -8.21 -12.59 19.16
N PRO A 174 -8.82 -11.59 19.81
CA PRO A 174 -10.27 -11.49 19.91
C PRO A 174 -10.98 -11.48 18.56
N ALA A 175 -12.18 -12.07 18.52
CA ALA A 175 -12.96 -12.24 17.29
C ALA A 175 -13.49 -10.92 16.69
N TYR A 176 -13.45 -9.80 17.43
CA TYR A 176 -13.92 -8.50 16.95
C TYR A 176 -12.96 -7.79 16.00
N GLY A 177 -11.68 -8.20 15.99
CA GLY A 177 -10.69 -7.64 15.09
C GLY A 177 -10.60 -8.41 13.78
N SER A 178 -10.23 -7.73 12.70
CA SER A 178 -9.88 -8.42 11.46
C SER A 178 -8.53 -9.14 11.62
N ARG A 179 -8.48 -10.39 11.16
CA ARG A 179 -7.28 -11.22 11.14
C ARG A 179 -6.74 -11.26 9.73
N GLU A 180 -5.58 -10.66 9.52
CA GLU A 180 -5.04 -10.41 8.19
C GLU A 180 -3.58 -10.86 8.11
N VAL A 181 -3.21 -11.45 6.99
CA VAL A 181 -1.83 -11.82 6.67
C VAL A 181 -1.50 -11.25 5.30
N VAL A 182 -0.41 -10.48 5.20
CA VAL A 182 0.11 -9.93 3.96
C VAL A 182 1.48 -10.54 3.70
N VAL A 183 1.62 -11.28 2.61
CA VAL A 183 2.85 -12.00 2.27
C VAL A 183 3.53 -11.32 1.09
N VAL A 184 4.77 -10.89 1.27
CA VAL A 184 5.64 -10.45 0.16
C VAL A 184 6.50 -11.63 -0.26
N TYR A 185 6.27 -12.12 -1.47
CA TYR A 185 6.86 -13.36 -1.97
C TYR A 185 7.74 -13.09 -3.19
N GLY A 186 9.02 -13.42 -3.09
CA GLY A 186 10.01 -13.15 -4.14
C GLY A 186 10.48 -14.37 -4.91
N ASN A 187 10.28 -15.56 -4.35
CA ASN A 187 10.63 -16.83 -5.01
C ASN A 187 9.48 -17.37 -5.88
N LEU A 188 9.76 -18.40 -6.69
CA LEU A 188 8.75 -19.11 -7.50
C LEU A 188 8.43 -20.51 -6.96
N VAL A 189 9.16 -20.94 -5.95
CA VAL A 189 9.07 -22.27 -5.32
C VAL A 189 8.81 -22.08 -3.84
N THR A 190 7.94 -22.92 -3.27
CA THR A 190 7.75 -23.09 -1.82
C THR A 190 8.14 -24.52 -1.45
N ALA A 191 8.92 -24.68 -0.39
CA ALA A 191 9.37 -25.96 0.14
C ALA A 191 8.66 -26.20 1.48
N ASP A 192 7.48 -26.81 1.40
CA ASP A 192 6.61 -27.05 2.55
C ASP A 192 6.67 -28.52 3.00
N PRO A 193 6.61 -28.79 4.32
CA PRO A 193 6.74 -30.15 4.85
C PRO A 193 5.49 -31.02 4.63
N GLY A 194 4.32 -30.43 4.42
CA GLY A 194 3.05 -31.14 4.30
C GLY A 194 2.11 -30.55 3.25
N ASP A 195 0.84 -30.93 3.33
CA ASP A 195 -0.20 -30.46 2.41
C ASP A 195 -0.72 -29.07 2.81
N ILE A 196 -0.34 -28.06 2.04
CA ILE A 196 -0.77 -26.68 2.22
C ILE A 196 -2.30 -26.49 2.08
N PHE A 197 -3.01 -27.38 1.38
CA PHE A 197 -4.47 -27.28 1.25
C PHE A 197 -5.20 -27.57 2.57
N GLN A 198 -4.61 -28.37 3.47
CA GLN A 198 -5.14 -28.56 4.82
C GLN A 198 -4.99 -27.31 5.68
N THR A 199 -3.86 -26.61 5.50
CA THR A 199 -3.60 -25.31 6.12
C THR A 199 -4.57 -24.26 5.60
N LEU A 200 -4.85 -24.25 4.29
CA LEU A 200 -5.86 -23.40 3.66
C LEU A 200 -7.26 -23.62 4.25
N ALA A 201 -7.71 -24.88 4.35
CA ALA A 201 -8.98 -25.20 4.99
C ALA A 201 -9.04 -24.74 6.46
N SER A 202 -7.91 -24.81 7.16
CA SER A 202 -7.80 -24.33 8.54
C SER A 202 -7.85 -22.81 8.65
N LEU A 203 -7.21 -22.07 7.74
CA LEU A 203 -7.25 -20.60 7.69
C LEU A 203 -8.67 -20.09 7.42
N LYS A 204 -9.39 -20.76 6.50
CA LYS A 204 -10.79 -20.46 6.19
C LYS A 204 -11.70 -20.66 7.41
N ARG A 205 -11.50 -21.74 8.17
CA ARG A 205 -12.27 -22.01 9.40
C ARG A 205 -12.09 -20.90 10.45
N GLU A 206 -10.90 -20.34 10.55
CA GLU A 206 -10.55 -19.28 11.51
C GLU A 206 -10.83 -17.86 10.99
N ASN A 207 -11.42 -17.73 9.79
CA ASN A 207 -11.68 -16.46 9.08
C ASN A 207 -10.44 -15.56 8.95
N ILE A 208 -9.28 -16.16 8.66
CA ILE A 208 -8.03 -15.42 8.43
C ILE A 208 -7.93 -15.07 6.95
N ARG A 209 -7.82 -13.79 6.64
CA ARG A 209 -7.64 -13.29 5.29
C ARG A 209 -6.16 -13.28 4.92
N VAL A 210 -5.78 -13.91 3.82
CA VAL A 210 -4.39 -13.94 3.35
C VAL A 210 -4.28 -13.23 2.00
N SER A 211 -3.46 -12.20 1.93
CA SER A 211 -3.17 -11.46 0.69
C SER A 211 -1.70 -11.59 0.35
N PHE A 212 -1.40 -11.59 -0.95
CA PHE A 212 -0.06 -11.81 -1.46
C PHE A 212 0.38 -10.66 -2.36
N ILE A 213 1.66 -10.33 -2.30
CA ILE A 213 2.35 -9.52 -3.29
C ILE A 213 3.50 -10.35 -3.84
N GLY A 214 3.38 -10.81 -5.09
CA GLY A 214 4.43 -11.54 -5.79
C GLY A 214 5.41 -10.58 -6.45
N ILE A 215 6.70 -10.90 -6.48
CA ILE A 215 7.71 -10.14 -7.22
C ILE A 215 8.01 -10.87 -8.53
N GLY A 216 7.75 -10.22 -9.66
CA GLY A 216 8.10 -10.70 -10.99
C GLY A 216 7.09 -11.65 -11.65
N ALA A 217 6.56 -12.66 -10.95
CA ALA A 217 5.60 -13.60 -11.53
C ALA A 217 4.43 -13.95 -10.61
N GLU A 218 3.35 -14.42 -11.25
CA GLU A 218 2.15 -14.93 -10.59
C GLU A 218 2.27 -16.45 -10.37
N MET A 219 2.04 -16.88 -9.13
CA MET A 219 1.97 -18.29 -8.75
C MET A 219 0.52 -18.74 -8.54
N HIS A 220 0.11 -19.79 -9.26
CA HIS A 220 -1.25 -20.34 -9.17
C HIS A 220 -1.65 -20.75 -7.74
N LEU A 221 -0.71 -21.33 -6.97
CA LEU A 221 -0.94 -21.72 -5.58
C LEU A 221 -1.29 -20.52 -4.69
N LEU A 222 -0.53 -19.42 -4.80
CA LEU A 222 -0.75 -18.20 -4.01
C LEU A 222 -2.07 -17.52 -4.40
N ARG A 223 -2.38 -17.48 -5.71
CA ARG A 223 -3.64 -16.96 -6.22
C ARG A 223 -4.83 -17.70 -5.63
N ARG A 224 -4.77 -19.05 -5.62
CA ARG A 224 -5.83 -19.89 -5.04
C ARG A 224 -6.01 -19.65 -3.55
N ILE A 225 -4.93 -19.55 -2.77
CA ILE A 225 -5.01 -19.24 -1.33
C ILE A 225 -5.64 -17.86 -1.11
N ALA A 226 -5.25 -16.85 -1.91
CA ALA A 226 -5.80 -15.51 -1.82
C ALA A 226 -7.32 -15.50 -2.08
N ASP A 227 -7.75 -16.09 -3.19
CA ASP A 227 -9.16 -16.10 -3.60
C ASP A 227 -10.03 -16.89 -2.61
N GLU A 228 -9.55 -18.04 -2.10
CA GLU A 228 -10.30 -18.85 -1.13
C GLU A 228 -10.38 -18.22 0.28
N THR A 229 -9.42 -17.38 0.66
CA THR A 229 -9.41 -16.65 1.95
C THR A 229 -9.97 -15.22 1.86
N ALA A 230 -10.60 -14.86 0.74
CA ALA A 230 -11.11 -13.50 0.45
C ALA A 230 -10.03 -12.40 0.56
N GLY A 231 -8.79 -12.76 0.24
CA GLY A 231 -7.66 -11.85 0.07
C GLY A 231 -7.52 -11.32 -1.34
N SER A 232 -6.36 -10.74 -1.62
CA SER A 232 -6.00 -10.26 -2.96
C SER A 232 -4.56 -10.67 -3.30
N TYR A 233 -4.32 -11.02 -4.56
CA TYR A 233 -2.99 -11.29 -5.07
C TYR A 233 -2.64 -10.31 -6.19
N ASN A 234 -1.53 -9.59 -6.01
CA ASN A 234 -1.00 -8.64 -6.98
C ASN A 234 0.47 -8.94 -7.26
N VAL A 235 0.94 -8.64 -8.48
CA VAL A 235 2.35 -8.81 -8.86
C VAL A 235 3.02 -7.44 -8.98
N ALA A 236 4.10 -7.25 -8.24
CA ALA A 236 4.95 -6.07 -8.32
C ALA A 236 5.89 -6.18 -9.53
N VAL A 237 5.88 -5.13 -10.35
CA VAL A 237 6.76 -4.98 -11.52
C VAL A 237 8.00 -4.18 -11.10
N ASP A 238 7.77 -3.01 -10.52
CA ASP A 238 8.82 -2.09 -10.07
C ASP A 238 8.69 -1.82 -8.56
N THR A 239 9.75 -1.26 -7.97
CA THR A 239 9.78 -0.82 -6.56
C THR A 239 8.69 0.21 -6.25
N ASN A 240 8.45 1.16 -7.16
CA ASN A 240 7.38 2.15 -7.01
C ASN A 240 5.99 1.49 -7.04
N HIS A 241 5.81 0.49 -7.89
CA HIS A 241 4.56 -0.28 -7.94
C HIS A 241 4.36 -1.06 -6.64
N LEU A 242 5.41 -1.68 -6.09
CA LEU A 242 5.36 -2.34 -4.78
C LEU A 242 4.92 -1.37 -3.68
N LYS A 243 5.45 -0.13 -3.66
CA LYS A 243 5.05 0.90 -2.69
C LYS A 243 3.55 1.22 -2.79
N LEU A 244 3.02 1.35 -4.00
CA LEU A 244 1.58 1.57 -4.22
C LEU A 244 0.75 0.38 -3.71
N LEU A 245 1.14 -0.85 -4.05
CA LEU A 245 0.44 -2.07 -3.60
C LEU A 245 0.45 -2.21 -2.08
N MET A 246 1.54 -1.84 -1.42
CA MET A 246 1.62 -1.81 0.04
C MET A 246 0.73 -0.73 0.65
N THR A 247 0.68 0.45 0.03
CA THR A 247 -0.18 1.56 0.46
C THR A 247 -1.65 1.14 0.44
N ASP A 248 -2.07 0.31 -0.52
CA ASP A 248 -3.44 -0.23 -0.58
C ASP A 248 -3.82 -1.07 0.66
N PHE A 249 -2.85 -1.72 1.30
CA PHE A 249 -3.08 -2.50 2.53
C PHE A 249 -3.17 -1.64 3.80
N THR A 250 -2.83 -0.35 3.73
CA THR A 250 -3.05 0.57 4.85
C THR A 250 -4.54 0.86 5.06
N PHE A 251 -5.35 0.78 4.00
CA PHE A 251 -6.79 0.97 4.10
C PHE A 251 -7.49 -0.27 4.69
N PRO A 252 -8.37 -0.10 5.69
CA PRO A 252 -9.12 -1.20 6.27
C PRO A 252 -10.02 -1.80 5.19
N CYS A 253 -9.90 -3.12 5.01
CA CYS A 253 -10.76 -3.82 4.08
C CYS A 253 -12.21 -3.88 4.58
N PRO A 254 -13.20 -3.90 3.67
CA PRO A 254 -14.60 -4.08 4.06
C PRO A 254 -14.75 -5.43 4.76
N THR A 255 -15.46 -5.45 5.89
CA THR A 255 -15.70 -6.67 6.64
C THR A 255 -16.61 -7.57 5.82
N VAL A 256 -16.13 -8.76 5.45
CA VAL A 256 -16.98 -9.79 4.83
C VAL A 256 -18.05 -10.19 5.86
N ALA A 257 -19.32 -10.09 5.48
CA ALA A 257 -20.46 -10.37 6.35
C ALA A 257 -20.50 -11.86 6.75
N THR A 258 -19.75 -12.21 7.78
CA THR A 258 -19.77 -13.53 8.44
C THR A 258 -20.77 -13.50 9.60
N ALA A 259 -21.20 -14.69 10.06
CA ALA A 259 -22.17 -14.78 11.17
C ALA A 259 -21.68 -14.06 12.44
N ALA A 260 -20.37 -14.04 12.70
CA ALA A 260 -19.74 -13.33 13.81
C ALA A 260 -19.69 -11.80 13.60
N SER A 261 -19.54 -11.31 12.36
CA SER A 261 -19.48 -9.88 12.06
C SER A 261 -20.86 -9.19 12.03
N ARG A 262 -21.95 -9.95 12.25
CA ARG A 262 -23.31 -9.38 12.34
C ARG A 262 -23.49 -8.57 13.63
N PHE A 263 -22.87 -8.99 14.73
CA PHE A 263 -22.97 -8.35 16.02
C PHE A 263 -21.77 -7.44 16.25
N ALA A 264 -22.02 -6.14 16.38
CA ALA A 264 -21.00 -5.19 16.79
C ALA A 264 -20.72 -5.40 18.28
N THR A 265 -19.55 -5.95 18.61
CA THR A 265 -19.10 -6.10 19.99
C THR A 265 -18.60 -4.76 20.50
N LEU A 266 -19.16 -4.30 21.62
CA LEU A 266 -18.64 -3.13 22.33
C LEU A 266 -17.33 -3.50 23.01
N VAL A 267 -16.26 -2.74 22.76
CA VAL A 267 -14.96 -2.92 23.41
C VAL A 267 -14.71 -1.74 24.35
N GLU A 268 -14.44 -2.03 25.61
CA GLU A 268 -14.07 -1.00 26.58
C GLU A 268 -12.65 -0.48 26.29
N MET A 269 -12.52 0.84 26.17
CA MET A 269 -11.23 1.52 25.91
C MET A 269 -10.89 2.46 27.06
N GLY A 270 -9.62 2.49 27.46
CA GLY A 270 -9.12 3.42 28.47
C GLY A 270 -8.50 4.65 27.85
N PHE A 271 -8.92 5.84 28.28
CA PHE A 271 -8.30 7.12 27.93
C PHE A 271 -7.39 7.59 29.08
N PRO A 272 -6.08 7.30 29.03
CA PRO A 272 -5.18 7.64 30.12
C PRO A 272 -4.81 9.13 30.08
N GLN A 273 -4.58 9.69 31.27
CA GLN A 273 -4.04 11.05 31.40
C GLN A 273 -2.52 11.03 31.41
N ARG A 274 -1.90 12.00 30.74
CA ARG A 274 -0.44 12.18 30.75
C ARG A 274 -0.02 12.81 32.08
N ARG A 275 0.91 12.18 32.78
CA ARG A 275 1.53 12.71 34.00
C ARG A 275 3.04 12.89 33.78
N SER A 276 3.54 14.06 34.15
CA SER A 276 4.97 14.42 34.12
C SER A 276 5.43 14.88 35.50
N GLY A 277 6.72 14.74 35.79
CA GLY A 277 7.39 15.38 36.93
C GLY A 277 7.87 14.43 38.03
N ALA A 278 7.20 13.29 38.24
CA ALA A 278 7.64 12.28 39.21
C ALA A 278 8.33 11.09 38.52
N LEU A 279 9.51 10.72 39.02
CA LEU A 279 10.16 9.46 38.67
C LEU A 279 9.27 8.32 39.16
N SER A 280 8.83 7.48 38.24
CA SER A 280 8.02 6.31 38.58
C SER A 280 8.28 5.18 37.59
N LEU A 281 8.17 3.96 38.09
CA LEU A 281 8.39 2.76 37.29
C LEU A 281 7.35 2.64 36.17
N CYS A 282 7.82 2.45 34.94
CA CYS A 282 6.97 2.06 33.82
C CYS A 282 6.73 0.55 33.86
N THR A 283 5.46 0.11 33.85
CA THR A 283 5.12 -1.32 33.87
C THR A 283 5.44 -2.04 32.56
N CYS A 284 5.65 -1.31 31.46
CA CYS A 284 5.93 -1.91 30.14
C CYS A 284 7.37 -2.41 30.02
N HIS A 285 8.35 -1.62 30.48
CA HIS A 285 9.78 -1.92 30.32
C HIS A 285 10.50 -2.11 31.67
N GLN A 286 9.77 -2.01 32.78
CA GLN A 286 10.34 -2.04 34.14
C GLN A 286 11.48 -1.01 34.33
N ALA A 287 11.40 0.10 33.58
CA ALA A 287 12.36 1.18 33.62
C ALA A 287 11.74 2.42 34.28
N PHE A 288 12.55 3.18 35.01
CA PHE A 288 12.11 4.45 35.59
C PHE A 288 12.00 5.50 34.49
N THR A 289 10.81 6.08 34.36
CA THR A 289 10.58 7.21 33.46
C THR A 289 9.97 8.37 34.24
N THR A 290 10.21 9.61 33.79
CA THR A 290 9.62 10.83 34.38
C THR A 290 8.27 11.19 33.79
N VAL A 291 8.01 10.73 32.55
CA VAL A 291 6.76 10.95 31.81
C VAL A 291 6.08 9.62 31.54
N GLY A 292 4.76 9.60 31.64
CA GLY A 292 3.97 8.46 31.18
C GLY A 292 2.46 8.69 31.32
N TYR A 293 1.72 7.66 30.96
CA TYR A 293 0.27 7.64 30.89
C TYR A 293 -0.28 6.74 31.99
N LEU A 294 -1.24 7.23 32.76
CA LEU A 294 -1.86 6.47 33.84
C LEU A 294 -3.11 5.75 33.36
N CYS A 295 -3.16 4.44 33.54
CA CYS A 295 -4.35 3.64 33.26
C CYS A 295 -5.53 4.11 34.14
N PRO A 296 -6.73 4.36 33.57
CA PRO A 296 -7.87 4.81 34.35
C PRO A 296 -8.43 3.74 35.31
N ARG A 297 -8.19 2.44 35.02
CA ARG A 297 -8.69 1.32 35.83
C ARG A 297 -7.75 0.95 36.99
N CYS A 298 -6.49 0.65 36.69
CA CYS A 298 -5.52 0.17 37.68
C CYS A 298 -4.47 1.21 38.11
N LYS A 299 -4.47 2.41 37.51
CA LYS A 299 -3.49 3.49 37.77
C LYS A 299 -2.02 3.09 37.49
N SER A 300 -1.77 1.99 36.77
CA SER A 300 -0.43 1.64 36.31
C SER A 300 0.08 2.66 35.29
N LYS A 301 1.39 2.87 35.26
CA LYS A 301 2.03 3.79 34.31
C LYS A 301 2.55 3.05 33.07
N SER A 302 2.07 3.47 31.90
CA SER A 302 2.60 3.09 30.59
C SER A 302 3.46 4.21 30.01
N CYS A 303 4.54 3.88 29.32
CA CYS A 303 5.42 4.89 28.72
C CYS A 303 4.86 5.47 27.41
N ASP A 304 4.12 4.66 26.65
CA ASP A 304 3.67 5.01 25.31
C ASP A 304 2.24 4.56 25.04
N LEU A 305 1.62 5.17 24.03
CA LEU A 305 0.28 4.87 23.54
C LEU A 305 0.32 4.72 22.02
N PRO A 306 -0.51 3.86 21.43
CA PRO A 306 -1.49 2.99 22.07
C PRO A 306 -0.87 1.67 22.57
N THR A 307 -1.23 1.24 23.77
CA THR A 307 -0.69 0.02 24.38
C THR A 307 -1.74 -0.73 25.19
N MET A 308 -1.55 -2.03 25.36
CA MET A 308 -2.35 -2.83 26.31
C MET A 308 -1.78 -2.66 27.72
N CYS A 309 -2.64 -2.36 28.69
CA CYS A 309 -2.23 -2.29 30.09
C CYS A 309 -1.82 -3.67 30.61
N GLN A 310 -0.58 -3.82 31.07
CA GLN A 310 -0.03 -5.11 31.54
C GLN A 310 -0.65 -5.63 32.85
N VAL A 311 -1.42 -4.81 33.56
CA VAL A 311 -2.04 -5.18 34.85
C VAL A 311 -3.51 -5.56 34.67
N CYS A 312 -4.27 -4.80 33.88
CA CYS A 312 -5.73 -5.01 33.75
C CYS A 312 -6.18 -5.37 32.33
N ASN A 313 -5.26 -5.52 31.37
CA ASN A 313 -5.51 -5.81 29.96
C ASN A 313 -6.49 -4.85 29.26
N LEU A 314 -6.70 -3.65 29.81
CA LEU A 314 -7.49 -2.61 29.15
C LEU A 314 -6.64 -1.98 28.02
N PRO A 315 -7.15 -1.89 26.78
CA PRO A 315 -6.50 -1.14 25.71
C PRO A 315 -6.48 0.36 26.06
N LEU A 316 -5.29 0.95 26.08
CA LEU A 316 -5.07 2.36 26.34
C LEU A 316 -4.86 3.11 25.04
N VAL A 317 -5.74 4.06 24.75
CA VAL A 317 -5.76 4.83 23.50
C VAL A 317 -5.96 6.30 23.82
N SER A 318 -5.38 7.19 23.01
CA SER A 318 -5.62 8.63 23.11
C SER A 318 -6.75 9.04 22.14
N SER A 319 -7.52 10.06 22.48
CA SER A 319 -8.57 10.58 21.58
C SER A 319 -8.03 10.96 20.19
N PRO A 320 -6.83 11.57 20.04
CA PRO A 320 -6.21 11.79 18.74
C PRO A 320 -5.96 10.53 17.92
N HIS A 321 -5.66 9.39 18.55
CA HIS A 321 -5.44 8.13 17.82
C HIS A 321 -6.73 7.62 17.18
N LEU A 322 -7.85 7.67 17.92
CA LEU A 322 -9.15 7.35 17.33
C LEU A 322 -9.53 8.35 16.24
N ALA A 323 -9.21 9.62 16.45
CA ALA A 323 -9.51 10.68 15.49
C ALA A 323 -8.83 10.46 14.15
N ARG A 324 -7.59 9.96 14.16
CA ARG A 324 -6.86 9.64 12.92
C ARG A 324 -7.57 8.59 12.09
N SER A 325 -8.27 7.62 12.66
CA SER A 325 -8.99 6.60 11.87
C SER A 325 -10.36 7.04 11.33
N TYR A 326 -10.85 8.26 11.65
CA TYR A 326 -12.16 8.73 11.18
C TYR A 326 -12.24 8.92 9.66
N HIS A 327 -11.14 9.23 8.99
CA HIS A 327 -11.14 9.40 7.53
C HIS A 327 -11.51 8.10 6.79
N HIS A 328 -11.28 6.94 7.40
CA HIS A 328 -11.78 5.67 6.88
C HIS A 328 -13.30 5.53 7.03
N LEU A 329 -13.91 6.10 8.07
CA LEU A 329 -15.36 6.04 8.29
C LEU A 329 -16.12 7.02 7.39
N PHE A 330 -15.57 8.23 7.22
CA PHE A 330 -16.19 9.31 6.45
C PHE A 330 -15.24 9.80 5.34
N PRO A 331 -15.08 9.04 4.26
CA PRO A 331 -14.20 9.45 3.17
C PRO A 331 -14.75 10.65 2.41
N VAL A 332 -13.85 11.52 1.94
CA VAL A 332 -14.20 12.65 1.07
C VAL A 332 -14.73 12.11 -0.27
N PRO A 333 -15.86 12.63 -0.78
CA PRO A 333 -16.36 12.23 -2.09
C PRO A 333 -15.43 12.75 -3.19
N LYS A 334 -15.23 11.95 -4.25
CA LYS A 334 -14.44 12.37 -5.40
C LYS A 334 -14.97 13.67 -5.99
N PHE A 335 -14.05 14.55 -6.35
CA PHE A 335 -14.42 15.79 -7.01
C PHE A 335 -14.68 15.53 -8.49
N ALA A 336 -15.77 16.10 -9.00
CA ALA A 336 -16.14 15.96 -10.40
C ALA A 336 -15.18 16.78 -11.26
N GLN A 337 -14.46 16.12 -12.16
CA GLN A 337 -13.59 16.78 -13.12
C GLN A 337 -14.45 17.58 -14.11
N ARG A 338 -14.17 18.88 -14.22
CA ARG A 338 -14.71 19.75 -15.27
C ARG A 338 -13.55 20.18 -16.14
N ALA A 339 -13.59 19.79 -17.42
CA ALA A 339 -12.72 20.39 -18.41
C ALA A 339 -13.09 21.88 -18.52
N ALA A 340 -12.11 22.77 -18.37
CA ALA A 340 -12.26 24.14 -18.83
C ALA A 340 -12.41 24.08 -20.35
N GLY A 341 -13.65 24.12 -20.83
CA GLY A 341 -13.91 24.09 -22.26
C GLY A 341 -13.22 25.26 -22.95
N LYS A 342 -12.36 24.95 -23.93
CA LYS A 342 -12.31 25.77 -25.14
C LYS A 342 -13.71 25.67 -25.75
N GLY A 343 -14.33 26.82 -26.06
CA GLY A 343 -15.66 26.84 -26.66
C GLY A 343 -15.71 25.92 -27.87
N LEU A 344 -16.61 24.94 -27.84
CA LEU A 344 -16.99 24.21 -29.03
C LEU A 344 -18.45 24.54 -29.29
N GLU A 345 -18.66 25.07 -30.48
CA GLU A 345 -19.93 25.45 -31.06
C GLU A 345 -20.87 24.24 -31.11
N ASN A 346 -21.97 24.31 -30.36
CA ASN A 346 -23.33 23.93 -30.75
C ASN A 346 -24.16 23.55 -29.52
N GLY A 347 -25.35 24.13 -29.47
CA GLY A 347 -26.20 24.26 -28.30
C GLY A 347 -26.56 22.95 -27.60
N VAL A 348 -26.52 22.99 -26.26
CA VAL A 348 -27.69 22.86 -25.37
C VAL A 348 -27.24 23.41 -24.00
N THR A 349 -28.15 24.12 -23.36
CA THR A 349 -27.95 25.09 -22.28
C THR A 349 -27.62 24.44 -20.94
N ASP A 350 -26.39 24.66 -20.46
CA ASP A 350 -26.03 25.01 -19.07
C ASP A 350 -24.53 25.39 -18.96
N ALA A 351 -24.01 26.06 -19.99
CA ALA A 351 -22.65 26.60 -20.00
C ALA A 351 -22.67 28.03 -19.45
N VAL A 352 -22.42 28.19 -18.15
CA VAL A 352 -22.09 29.50 -17.58
C VAL A 352 -20.79 29.98 -18.21
N PRO A 353 -20.75 31.19 -18.84
CA PRO A 353 -19.56 31.69 -19.52
C PRO A 353 -18.39 31.88 -18.54
N LEU A 354 -17.20 31.48 -19.01
CA LEU A 354 -15.94 31.48 -18.28
C LEU A 354 -15.33 32.91 -18.21
N SER A 355 -16.01 33.88 -17.62
CA SER A 355 -15.57 35.30 -17.57
C SER A 355 -15.00 35.76 -16.22
N ALA A 356 -14.61 34.84 -15.34
CA ALA A 356 -13.72 35.13 -14.22
C ALA A 356 -12.82 33.91 -14.05
N ALA A 357 -11.50 34.09 -14.13
CA ALA A 357 -10.54 33.05 -13.80
C ALA A 357 -10.86 32.53 -12.39
N LYS A 358 -11.57 31.40 -12.30
CA LYS A 358 -11.94 30.83 -11.01
C LYS A 358 -10.63 30.45 -10.35
N LYS A 359 -10.30 31.13 -9.26
CA LYS A 359 -9.17 30.75 -8.42
C LYS A 359 -9.50 29.44 -7.71
N CYS A 360 -8.50 28.61 -7.47
CA CYS A 360 -8.63 27.46 -6.60
C CYS A 360 -9.03 27.94 -5.20
N PHE A 361 -10.05 27.33 -4.59
CA PHE A 361 -10.50 27.72 -3.26
C PHE A 361 -9.41 27.55 -2.19
N ALA A 362 -8.54 26.54 -2.34
CA ALA A 362 -7.50 26.23 -1.37
C ALA A 362 -6.22 27.07 -1.55
N CYS A 363 -5.61 27.05 -2.75
CA CYS A 363 -4.33 27.72 -3.00
C CYS A 363 -4.45 29.10 -3.65
N LEU A 364 -5.67 29.54 -4.00
CA LEU A 364 -5.96 30.82 -4.66
C LEU A 364 -5.29 31.03 -6.03
N LEU A 365 -4.63 30.00 -6.57
CA LEU A 365 -4.04 30.00 -7.92
C LEU A 365 -5.14 29.98 -8.99
N PRO A 366 -4.96 30.66 -10.13
CA PRO A 366 -5.93 30.64 -11.22
C PRO A 366 -6.07 29.22 -11.80
N LEU A 367 -7.31 28.73 -11.92
CA LEU A 367 -7.59 27.44 -12.56
C LEU A 367 -7.54 27.61 -14.09
N GLY A 368 -6.82 26.72 -14.79
CA GLY A 368 -6.71 26.71 -16.25
C GLY A 368 -5.33 27.04 -16.84
N VAL A 369 -4.27 27.11 -16.01
CA VAL A 369 -2.89 27.38 -16.47
C VAL A 369 -2.19 26.11 -16.97
N ASP A 370 -2.63 24.93 -16.55
CA ASP A 370 -2.06 23.65 -17.00
C ASP A 370 -2.60 23.24 -18.37
N ALA A 371 -1.76 22.60 -19.19
CA ALA A 371 -2.06 22.17 -20.57
C ALA A 371 -3.33 21.29 -20.74
N GLU A 372 -3.90 20.79 -19.63
CA GLU A 372 -5.10 19.94 -19.59
C GLU A 372 -6.35 20.65 -19.06
N GLY A 373 -6.24 21.89 -18.53
CA GLY A 373 -7.38 22.74 -18.18
C GLY A 373 -8.40 22.15 -17.19
N SER A 374 -8.06 21.11 -16.42
CA SER A 374 -9.04 20.44 -15.56
C SER A 374 -9.20 21.12 -14.20
N ALA A 375 -10.42 21.54 -13.88
CA ALA A 375 -10.82 21.99 -12.55
C ALA A 375 -11.66 20.90 -11.87
N TYR A 376 -11.41 20.64 -10.59
CA TYR A 376 -12.13 19.64 -9.81
C TYR A 376 -13.18 20.32 -8.93
N ARG A 377 -14.43 19.87 -8.98
CA ARG A 377 -15.54 20.47 -8.22
C ARG A 377 -16.03 19.53 -7.13
N CYS A 378 -16.08 20.01 -5.90
CA CYS A 378 -16.68 19.26 -4.80
C CYS A 378 -18.20 19.14 -5.00
N PRO A 379 -18.79 17.93 -4.86
CA PRO A 379 -20.25 17.75 -5.03
C PRO A 379 -21.07 18.34 -3.88
N MET A 380 -20.48 18.57 -2.71
CA MET A 380 -21.18 19.04 -1.51
C MET A 380 -21.23 20.58 -1.44
N CYS A 381 -20.07 21.24 -1.41
CA CYS A 381 -19.99 22.71 -1.33
C CYS A 381 -19.97 23.40 -2.70
N GLY A 382 -19.74 22.66 -3.79
CA GLY A 382 -19.69 23.23 -5.14
C GLY A 382 -18.43 24.05 -5.45
N ASN A 383 -17.45 24.14 -4.54
CA ASN A 383 -16.19 24.86 -4.75
C ASN A 383 -15.26 24.14 -5.73
N SER A 384 -14.38 24.90 -6.37
CA SER A 384 -13.41 24.42 -7.37
C SER A 384 -11.98 24.37 -6.83
N PHE A 385 -11.28 23.28 -7.14
CA PHE A 385 -9.91 22.98 -6.72
C PHE A 385 -9.03 22.66 -7.93
N CYS A 386 -7.73 22.95 -7.83
CA CYS A 386 -6.73 22.51 -8.82
C CYS A 386 -6.36 21.04 -8.58
N ASN A 387 -5.62 20.44 -9.52
CA ASN A 387 -5.21 19.04 -9.43
C ASN A 387 -4.37 18.74 -8.17
N GLU A 388 -3.43 19.62 -7.84
CA GLU A 388 -2.57 19.44 -6.66
C GLU A 388 -3.37 19.53 -5.35
N CYS A 389 -4.30 20.48 -5.25
CA CYS A 389 -5.17 20.59 -4.09
C CYS A 389 -6.14 19.41 -3.99
N ASP A 390 -6.65 18.91 -5.12
CA ASP A 390 -7.49 17.69 -5.14
C ASP A 390 -6.73 16.48 -4.60
N MET A 391 -5.50 16.26 -5.08
CA MET A 391 -4.62 15.19 -4.58
C MET A 391 -4.33 15.36 -3.09
N TYR A 392 -3.95 16.56 -2.65
CA TYR A 392 -3.63 16.83 -1.25
C TYR A 392 -4.85 16.62 -0.32
N ILE A 393 -6.04 17.02 -0.76
CA ILE A 393 -7.29 16.80 -0.01
C ILE A 393 -7.58 15.32 0.15
N HIS A 394 -7.41 14.52 -0.90
CA HIS A 394 -7.73 13.09 -0.85
C HIS A 394 -6.65 12.26 -0.15
N ASP A 395 -5.37 12.62 -0.29
CA ASP A 395 -4.24 11.82 0.20
C ASP A 395 -3.77 12.20 1.62
N SER A 396 -3.87 13.46 2.01
CA SER A 396 -3.29 13.95 3.27
C SER A 396 -4.31 14.59 4.21
N LEU A 397 -5.15 15.51 3.70
CA LEU A 397 -6.02 16.31 4.56
C LEU A 397 -7.31 15.55 4.94
N HIS A 398 -7.76 14.66 4.05
CA HIS A 398 -8.96 13.84 4.17
C HIS A 398 -10.25 14.58 4.56
N ASN A 399 -10.30 15.89 4.33
CA ASN A 399 -11.47 16.75 4.52
C ASN A 399 -11.50 17.79 3.40
N CYS A 400 -12.68 18.21 2.97
CA CYS A 400 -12.79 19.31 2.00
C CYS A 400 -12.80 20.65 2.76
N PRO A 401 -11.83 21.56 2.53
CA PRO A 401 -11.78 22.86 3.24
C PRO A 401 -13.02 23.74 3.05
N GLY A 402 -13.80 23.52 1.98
CA GLY A 402 -15.04 24.27 1.74
C GLY A 402 -16.29 23.62 2.33
N CYS A 403 -16.19 22.39 2.86
CA CYS A 403 -17.30 21.71 3.55
C CYS A 403 -17.15 21.75 5.07
N CYS A 404 -15.93 22.00 5.57
CA CYS A 404 -15.70 22.42 6.95
C CYS A 404 -16.38 23.77 7.19
#